data_AF-A0A8F9W737-F1
#
_entry.id   AF-A0A8F9W737-F1
#
_cell.length_a   1.000
_cell.length_b   1.000
_cell.length_c   1.000
_cell.angle_alpha   90.00
_cell.angle_beta   90.00
_cell.angle_gamma   90.00
#
_symmetry.space_group_name_H-M   'P 1'
#
loop_
_entity.id
_entity.type
_entity.pdbx_description
1 polymer ?
#
loop_
_entity_poly.entity_id
_entity_poly.type
_entity_poly.pdbx_seq_one_letter_code
_entity_poly.pdbx_strand_id
1 'polypeptide(L)'
;MYRTNFGIGHSIKDLLGSFRSIYSPGGSIRTCGHKGLYGTINNSLHFQLGLALASLGVITSLVAQHMYSLPAYAFYAFIAQDFTTQAALYTHHQYIAGFIMTGTFAHGAIFFIRDYNPEQNEDNVLARMLDHKEAITSQTSHLSWASLFLGFHTLALYVHNDVMLAFGTPFNAGRRSIWLPGWLNAINENSNSLFLTLNNSARRFLGSSCYCFGFTYDYIDFSKRCFRCAWFQINAR
;
A
#
# COMPACT_ATOMS: atom_id res chain seq x y z
N MET A 1 -24.17 -12.88 -7.91
CA MET A 1 -23.08 -12.32 -8.73
C MET A 1 -22.27 -13.45 -9.36
N TYR A 2 -21.55 -14.25 -8.57
CA TYR A 2 -20.87 -15.45 -9.04
C TYR A 2 -21.83 -16.63 -9.26
N ARG A 3 -21.49 -17.53 -10.20
CA ARG A 3 -22.28 -18.73 -10.53
C ARG A 3 -22.10 -19.82 -9.48
N THR A 4 -23.19 -20.44 -9.07
CA THR A 4 -23.20 -21.59 -8.15
C THR A 4 -24.05 -22.73 -8.73
N ASN A 5 -24.31 -23.78 -7.94
CA ASN A 5 -25.08 -24.97 -8.35
C ASN A 5 -26.47 -24.66 -8.93
N PHE A 6 -27.03 -23.48 -8.65
CA PHE A 6 -28.32 -23.02 -9.17
C PHE A 6 -28.26 -22.47 -10.61
N GLY A 7 -27.13 -22.60 -11.30
CA GLY A 7 -26.97 -22.26 -12.72
C GLY A 7 -26.92 -20.76 -13.05
N ILE A 8 -27.41 -19.90 -12.16
CA ILE A 8 -27.47 -18.43 -12.29
C ILE A 8 -26.18 -17.78 -11.78
N GLY A 9 -25.64 -16.81 -12.54
CA GLY A 9 -24.46 -16.01 -12.17
C GLY A 9 -23.26 -16.18 -13.11
N HIS A 10 -22.19 -15.43 -12.86
CA HIS A 10 -20.98 -15.44 -13.71
C HIS A 10 -19.86 -16.35 -13.18
N SER A 11 -19.18 -17.06 -14.08
CA SER A 11 -17.92 -17.75 -13.79
C SER A 11 -16.77 -16.75 -13.78
N ILE A 12 -15.97 -16.74 -12.72
CA ILE A 12 -14.79 -15.85 -12.61
C ILE A 12 -13.76 -16.17 -13.70
N LYS A 13 -13.62 -17.45 -14.08
CA LYS A 13 -12.76 -17.88 -15.18
C LYS A 13 -13.19 -17.27 -16.52
N ASP A 14 -14.49 -17.21 -16.76
CA ASP A 14 -15.05 -16.71 -18.02
C ASP A 14 -14.98 -15.17 -18.08
N LEU A 15 -15.19 -14.50 -16.93
CA LEU A 15 -14.95 -13.06 -16.79
C LEU A 15 -13.48 -12.70 -17.05
N LEU A 16 -12.53 -13.36 -16.38
CA LEU A 16 -11.10 -13.12 -16.62
C LEU A 16 -10.69 -13.46 -18.06
N GLY A 17 -11.28 -14.50 -18.66
CA GLY A 17 -11.05 -14.85 -20.07
C GLY A 17 -11.64 -13.86 -21.08
N SER A 18 -12.70 -13.12 -20.71
CA SER A 18 -13.30 -12.08 -21.57
C SER A 18 -12.55 -10.75 -21.49
N PHE A 19 -11.89 -10.44 -20.36
CA PHE A 19 -10.98 -9.29 -20.20
C PHE A 19 -9.63 -9.50 -20.95
N ARG A 20 -9.69 -9.49 -22.28
CA ARG A 20 -8.54 -9.20 -23.14
C ARG A 20 -8.34 -7.69 -23.23
N SER A 21 -7.11 -7.23 -22.98
CA SER A 21 -6.74 -5.83 -23.17
C SER A 21 -6.72 -5.53 -24.66
N ILE A 22 -7.72 -4.76 -25.10
CA ILE A 22 -7.70 -4.02 -26.36
C ILE A 22 -7.04 -2.68 -26.03
N TYR A 23 -6.07 -2.27 -26.84
CA TYR A 23 -5.17 -1.11 -26.67
C TYR A 23 -4.03 -1.23 -25.64
N SER A 24 -2.82 -1.35 -26.20
CA SER A 24 -1.63 -0.65 -25.68
C SER A 24 -1.49 0.68 -26.45
N PRO A 25 -1.20 1.82 -25.81
CA PRO A 25 -0.91 3.07 -26.51
C PRO A 25 0.46 2.97 -27.20
N GLY A 26 0.48 2.57 -28.48
CA GLY A 26 1.72 2.39 -29.25
C GLY A 26 1.62 1.39 -30.42
N GLY A 27 0.60 0.52 -30.43
CA GLY A 27 0.26 -0.32 -31.59
C GLY A 27 0.46 -1.83 -31.43
N SER A 28 -0.29 -2.58 -32.24
CA SER A 28 -0.14 -3.99 -32.65
C SER A 28 0.42 -5.07 -31.69
N ILE A 29 0.04 -5.08 -30.41
CA ILE A 29 0.20 -6.27 -29.54
C ILE A 29 -1.18 -6.75 -29.05
N ARG A 30 -1.61 -7.93 -29.49
CA ARG A 30 -2.83 -8.62 -29.00
C ARG A 30 -2.53 -9.32 -27.67
N THR A 31 -2.44 -8.56 -26.58
CA THR A 31 -2.05 -9.14 -25.29
C THR A 31 -3.12 -10.08 -24.73
N CYS A 32 -2.71 -11.18 -24.11
CA CYS A 32 -3.62 -12.18 -23.56
C CYS A 32 -4.30 -11.73 -22.24
N GLY A 33 -3.88 -10.59 -21.69
CA GLY A 33 -4.55 -9.95 -20.55
C GLY A 33 -4.61 -10.86 -19.32
N HIS A 34 -5.83 -11.22 -18.91
CA HIS A 34 -6.10 -12.03 -17.73
C HIS A 34 -6.28 -13.53 -18.04
N LYS A 35 -5.96 -13.99 -19.27
CA LYS A 35 -5.96 -15.41 -19.64
C LYS A 35 -4.99 -16.21 -18.75
N GLY A 36 -5.38 -17.43 -18.38
CA GLY A 36 -4.60 -18.31 -17.49
C GLY A 36 -4.70 -17.95 -16.00
N LEU A 37 -4.83 -16.66 -15.66
CA LEU A 37 -4.74 -16.14 -14.29
C LEU A 37 -5.66 -16.87 -13.29
N TYR A 38 -6.90 -17.22 -13.66
CA TYR A 38 -7.78 -17.99 -12.78
C TYR A 38 -7.15 -19.32 -12.31
N GLY A 39 -6.49 -20.05 -13.21
CA GLY A 39 -5.78 -21.28 -12.87
C GLY A 39 -4.57 -21.01 -11.98
N THR A 40 -3.77 -19.99 -12.33
CA THR A 40 -2.60 -19.56 -11.56
C THR A 40 -2.96 -19.20 -10.10
N ILE A 41 -4.07 -18.48 -9.90
CA ILE A 41 -4.59 -18.14 -8.56
C ILE A 41 -5.14 -19.39 -7.86
N ASN A 42 -6.00 -20.16 -8.52
CA ASN A 42 -6.71 -21.27 -7.89
C ASN A 42 -5.77 -22.44 -7.51
N ASN A 43 -4.67 -22.64 -8.24
CA ASN A 43 -3.74 -23.73 -8.02
C ASN A 43 -2.62 -23.40 -7.00
N SER A 44 -2.36 -22.13 -6.69
CA SER A 44 -1.34 -21.74 -5.70
C SER A 44 -1.95 -21.21 -4.40
N LEU A 45 -1.74 -21.96 -3.32
CA LEU A 45 -2.05 -21.51 -1.96
C LEU A 45 -1.21 -20.29 -1.55
N HIS A 46 0.03 -20.16 -2.04
CA HIS A 46 0.87 -19.00 -1.72
C HIS A 46 0.38 -17.73 -2.41
N PHE A 47 -0.14 -17.81 -3.64
CA PHE A 47 -0.75 -16.66 -4.28
C PHE A 47 -2.04 -16.21 -3.59
N GLN A 48 -2.90 -17.16 -3.21
CA GLN A 48 -4.12 -16.88 -2.43
C GLN A 48 -3.81 -16.26 -1.08
N LEU A 49 -2.85 -16.82 -0.33
CA LEU A 49 -2.42 -16.30 0.97
C LEU A 49 -1.78 -14.91 0.83
N GLY A 50 -0.94 -14.69 -0.19
CA GLY A 50 -0.35 -13.39 -0.48
C GLY A 50 -1.41 -12.30 -0.71
N LEU A 51 -2.43 -12.59 -1.54
CA LEU A 51 -3.56 -11.69 -1.78
C LEU A 51 -4.43 -11.46 -0.54
N ALA A 52 -4.72 -12.52 0.22
CA ALA A 52 -5.50 -12.43 1.46
C ALA A 52 -4.80 -11.52 2.47
N LEU A 53 -3.50 -11.75 2.73
CA LEU A 53 -2.66 -10.89 3.57
C LEU A 53 -2.59 -9.46 3.04
N ALA A 54 -2.57 -9.26 1.71
CA ALA A 54 -2.52 -7.91 1.13
C ALA A 54 -3.78 -7.11 1.48
N SER A 55 -4.95 -7.73 1.28
CA SER A 55 -6.23 -7.12 1.64
C SER A 55 -6.38 -6.91 3.15
N LEU A 56 -5.94 -7.89 3.95
CA LEU A 56 -6.03 -7.84 5.40
C LEU A 56 -5.13 -6.75 5.98
N GLY A 57 -3.87 -6.62 5.54
CA GLY A 57 -2.93 -5.61 6.04
C GLY A 57 -3.38 -4.18 5.76
N VAL A 58 -3.95 -3.93 4.58
CA VAL A 58 -4.59 -2.65 4.24
C VAL A 58 -5.76 -2.36 5.19
N ILE A 59 -6.63 -3.35 5.43
CA ILE A 59 -7.77 -3.20 6.35
C ILE A 59 -7.29 -3.01 7.81
N THR A 60 -6.26 -3.71 8.27
CA THR A 60 -5.72 -3.56 9.63
C THR A 60 -5.14 -2.15 9.85
N SER A 61 -4.40 -1.60 8.88
CA SER A 61 -3.92 -0.21 8.99
C SER A 61 -5.08 0.79 8.90
N LEU A 62 -6.08 0.54 8.03
CA LEU A 62 -7.30 1.36 7.93
C LEU A 62 -8.07 1.38 9.27
N VAL A 63 -8.22 0.23 9.91
CA VAL A 63 -8.85 0.07 11.24
C VAL A 63 -8.09 0.87 12.29
N ALA A 64 -6.75 0.81 12.32
CA ALA A 64 -5.95 1.60 13.25
C ALA A 64 -6.16 3.12 13.08
N GLN A 65 -6.19 3.60 11.83
CA GLN A 65 -6.47 5.02 11.54
C GLN A 65 -7.88 5.42 11.96
N HIS A 66 -8.89 4.60 11.65
CA HIS A 66 -10.29 4.87 12.01
C HIS A 66 -10.52 4.80 13.53
N MET A 67 -9.96 3.81 14.24
CA MET A 67 -10.10 3.71 15.70
C MET A 67 -9.51 4.91 16.43
N TYR A 68 -8.44 5.52 15.89
CA TYR A 68 -7.84 6.71 16.47
C TYR A 68 -8.66 7.99 16.20
N SER A 69 -9.21 8.16 14.98
CA SER A 69 -9.90 9.39 14.58
C SER A 69 -11.42 9.37 14.79
N LEU A 70 -12.02 8.18 14.85
CA LEU A 70 -13.47 7.91 14.92
C LEU A 70 -13.71 6.76 15.92
N PRO A 71 -13.65 7.01 17.24
CA PRO A 71 -13.92 6.00 18.26
C PRO A 71 -15.38 5.53 18.17
N ALA A 72 -15.60 4.41 17.47
CA ALA A 72 -16.92 3.97 17.00
C ALA A 72 -17.83 3.31 18.07
N TYR A 73 -17.38 3.16 19.31
CA TYR A 73 -18.05 2.35 20.33
C TYR A 73 -18.62 3.17 21.49
N ALA A 74 -19.95 3.23 21.59
CA ALA A 74 -20.67 3.88 22.69
C ALA A 74 -20.41 3.25 24.08
N PHE A 75 -20.07 1.95 24.15
CA PHE A 75 -19.68 1.27 25.40
C PHE A 75 -18.25 1.63 25.85
N TYR A 76 -17.43 2.18 24.95
CA TYR A 76 -16.04 2.58 25.19
C TYR A 76 -15.86 4.11 25.18
N ALA A 77 -16.88 4.88 25.57
CA ALA A 77 -16.81 6.35 25.64
C ALA A 77 -15.65 6.87 26.52
N PHE A 78 -15.16 6.05 27.46
CA PHE A 78 -14.00 6.35 28.31
C PHE A 78 -12.63 6.09 27.64
N ILE A 79 -12.56 5.38 26.50
CA ILE A 79 -11.28 5.05 25.85
C ILE A 79 -10.60 6.29 25.21
N ALA A 80 -11.39 7.32 24.90
CA ALA A 80 -10.87 8.63 24.48
C ALA A 80 -10.24 9.42 25.64
N GLN A 81 -10.46 9.01 26.89
CA GLN A 81 -9.80 9.56 28.08
C GLN A 81 -8.60 8.71 28.51
N ASP A 82 -8.55 7.43 28.16
CA ASP A 82 -7.37 6.56 28.37
C ASP A 82 -6.40 6.59 27.18
N PHE A 83 -5.52 7.59 27.23
CA PHE A 83 -4.43 7.74 26.26
C PHE A 83 -3.51 6.52 26.15
N THR A 84 -3.37 5.72 27.22
CA THR A 84 -2.48 4.54 27.24
C THR A 84 -3.06 3.44 26.36
N THR A 85 -4.34 3.12 26.55
CA THR A 85 -5.02 2.10 25.75
C THR A 85 -5.17 2.55 24.29
N GLN A 86 -5.44 3.84 24.03
CA GLN A 86 -5.50 4.35 22.65
C GLN A 86 -4.15 4.25 21.92
N ALA A 87 -3.04 4.58 22.60
CA ALA A 87 -1.69 4.44 22.05
C ALA A 87 -1.30 2.97 21.83
N ALA A 88 -1.63 2.09 22.78
CA ALA A 88 -1.36 0.66 22.69
C ALA A 88 -2.12 0.00 21.53
N LEU A 89 -3.42 0.29 21.37
CA LEU A 89 -4.24 -0.24 20.28
C LEU A 89 -3.76 0.25 18.91
N TYR A 90 -3.43 1.53 18.77
CA TYR A 90 -2.91 2.08 17.51
C TYR A 90 -1.57 1.44 17.12
N THR A 91 -0.61 1.37 18.04
CA THR A 91 0.70 0.76 17.78
C THR A 91 0.57 -0.72 17.47
N HIS A 92 -0.20 -1.47 18.25
CA HIS A 92 -0.48 -2.90 18.03
C HIS A 92 -0.99 -3.19 16.60
N HIS A 93 -2.02 -2.46 16.16
CA HIS A 93 -2.59 -2.68 14.82
C HIS A 93 -1.62 -2.25 13.70
N GLN A 94 -0.85 -1.16 13.86
CA GLN A 94 0.14 -0.77 12.85
C GLN A 94 1.31 -1.76 12.75
N TYR A 95 1.80 -2.32 13.87
CA TYR A 95 2.81 -3.38 13.85
C TYR A 95 2.27 -4.66 13.19
N ILE A 96 1.04 -5.08 13.52
CA ILE A 96 0.40 -6.24 12.86
C ILE A 96 0.22 -6.00 11.36
N ALA A 97 -0.25 -4.81 10.95
CA ALA A 97 -0.37 -4.45 9.54
C ALA A 97 1.00 -4.54 8.83
N GLY A 98 2.07 -4.06 9.46
CA GLY A 98 3.45 -4.21 8.98
C GLY A 98 3.86 -5.67 8.79
N PHE A 99 3.71 -6.52 9.82
CA PHE A 99 4.03 -7.95 9.72
C PHE A 99 3.24 -8.65 8.61
N ILE A 100 1.92 -8.44 8.55
CA ILE A 100 1.04 -8.98 7.50
C ILE A 100 1.52 -8.52 6.11
N MET A 101 1.88 -7.24 5.96
CA MET A 101 2.33 -6.69 4.67
C MET A 101 3.68 -7.27 4.23
N THR A 102 4.64 -7.49 5.13
CA THR A 102 5.87 -8.23 4.79
C THR A 102 5.58 -9.68 4.39
N GLY A 103 4.60 -10.32 5.04
CA GLY A 103 4.11 -11.66 4.72
C GLY A 103 3.53 -11.78 3.30
N THR A 104 2.80 -10.76 2.82
CA THR A 104 2.33 -10.68 1.42
C THR A 104 3.49 -10.78 0.43
N PHE A 105 4.55 -9.97 0.60
CA PHE A 105 5.69 -9.99 -0.32
C PHE A 105 6.49 -11.29 -0.22
N ALA A 106 6.62 -11.86 0.99
CA ALA A 106 7.24 -13.16 1.17
C ALA A 106 6.48 -14.28 0.43
N HIS A 107 5.15 -14.35 0.58
CA HIS A 107 4.35 -15.35 -0.13
C HIS A 107 4.27 -15.10 -1.64
N GLY A 108 4.29 -13.84 -2.09
CA GLY A 108 4.46 -13.49 -3.51
C GLY A 108 5.77 -14.01 -4.08
N ALA A 109 6.89 -13.83 -3.36
CA ALA A 109 8.19 -14.35 -3.78
C ALA A 109 8.23 -15.89 -3.81
N ILE A 110 7.66 -16.56 -2.81
CA ILE A 110 7.55 -18.02 -2.77
C ILE A 110 6.70 -18.55 -3.94
N PHE A 111 5.59 -17.89 -4.27
CA PHE A 111 4.79 -18.21 -5.45
C PHE A 111 5.63 -18.16 -6.73
N PHE A 112 6.41 -17.08 -6.95
CA PHE A 112 7.25 -16.96 -8.14
C PHE A 112 8.38 -18.01 -8.23
N ILE A 113 8.88 -18.51 -7.09
CA ILE A 113 9.90 -19.58 -7.09
C ILE A 113 9.27 -20.96 -7.34
N ARG A 114 8.16 -21.27 -6.66
CA ARG A 114 7.68 -22.66 -6.54
C ARG A 114 6.49 -22.98 -7.45
N ASP A 115 5.53 -22.08 -7.56
CA ASP A 115 4.22 -22.35 -8.16
C ASP A 115 4.02 -21.64 -9.52
N TYR A 116 4.90 -20.70 -9.88
CA TYR A 116 4.84 -20.00 -11.17
C TYR A 116 5.38 -20.87 -12.33
N ASN A 117 4.53 -21.04 -13.35
CA ASN A 117 4.89 -21.69 -14.61
C ASN A 117 4.81 -20.67 -15.76
N PRO A 118 5.91 -20.33 -16.46
CA PRO A 118 5.90 -19.37 -17.56
C PRO A 118 5.02 -19.83 -18.74
N GLU A 119 5.02 -21.13 -19.09
CA GLU A 119 4.25 -21.68 -20.22
C GLU A 119 2.73 -21.47 -20.06
N GLN A 120 2.22 -21.61 -18.83
CA GLN A 120 0.80 -21.40 -18.53
C GLN A 120 0.40 -19.91 -18.46
N ASN A 121 1.39 -19.01 -18.40
CA ASN A 121 1.21 -17.58 -18.22
C ASN A 121 1.71 -16.75 -19.42
N GLU A 122 2.05 -17.38 -20.54
CA GLU A 122 2.49 -16.73 -21.78
C GLU A 122 1.55 -15.58 -22.20
N ASP A 123 2.14 -14.44 -22.60
CA ASP A 123 1.47 -13.20 -23.00
C ASP A 123 0.46 -12.58 -22.00
N ASN A 124 0.38 -13.08 -20.77
CA ASN A 124 -0.52 -12.57 -19.75
C ASN A 124 0.11 -11.42 -18.94
N VAL A 125 -0.67 -10.78 -18.07
CA VAL A 125 -0.21 -9.64 -17.25
C VAL A 125 0.99 -9.95 -16.34
N LEU A 126 1.15 -11.20 -15.89
CA LEU A 126 2.29 -11.60 -15.05
C LEU A 126 3.56 -11.80 -15.87
N ALA A 127 3.48 -12.49 -17.02
CA ALA A 127 4.62 -12.62 -17.93
C ALA A 127 5.07 -11.23 -18.39
N ARG A 128 4.16 -10.40 -18.92
CA ARG A 128 4.47 -9.02 -19.35
C ARG A 128 5.14 -8.17 -18.28
N MET A 129 4.72 -8.30 -17.01
CA MET A 129 5.35 -7.58 -15.89
C MET A 129 6.81 -8.02 -15.69
N LEU A 130 7.12 -9.31 -15.86
CA LEU A 130 8.46 -9.89 -15.71
C LEU A 130 9.34 -9.62 -16.95
N ASP A 131 8.79 -9.72 -18.16
CA ASP A 131 9.49 -9.54 -19.43
C ASP A 131 10.06 -8.13 -19.59
N HIS A 132 9.34 -7.11 -19.08
CA HIS A 132 9.83 -5.74 -19.06
C HIS A 132 10.85 -5.54 -17.92
N LYS A 133 12.00 -6.23 -17.98
CA LYS A 133 13.11 -6.06 -17.01
C LYS A 133 13.53 -4.59 -16.86
N GLU A 134 13.42 -3.84 -17.96
CA GLU A 134 13.69 -2.39 -17.99
C GLU A 134 12.55 -1.59 -17.37
N ALA A 135 11.30 -2.03 -17.43
CA ALA A 135 10.22 -1.40 -16.66
C ALA A 135 10.30 -1.75 -15.17
N ILE A 136 10.76 -2.93 -14.74
CA ILE A 136 11.02 -3.21 -13.32
C ILE A 136 12.21 -2.37 -12.82
N THR A 137 13.29 -2.30 -13.60
CA THR A 137 14.45 -1.45 -13.27
C THR A 137 14.08 0.03 -13.29
N SER A 138 13.28 0.47 -14.26
CA SER A 138 12.78 1.84 -14.42
C SER A 138 11.76 2.21 -13.35
N GLN A 139 10.74 1.39 -13.09
CA GLN A 139 9.75 1.59 -12.02
C GLN A 139 10.45 1.64 -10.66
N THR A 140 11.38 0.71 -10.39
CA THR A 140 12.18 0.81 -9.16
C THR A 140 13.19 1.96 -9.17
N SER A 141 13.61 2.49 -10.32
CA SER A 141 14.38 3.74 -10.42
C SER A 141 13.52 4.99 -10.19
N HIS A 142 12.26 5.01 -10.63
CA HIS A 142 11.31 6.08 -10.37
C HIS A 142 10.89 6.10 -8.91
N LEU A 143 10.62 4.94 -8.30
CA LEU A 143 10.41 4.85 -6.85
C LEU A 143 11.70 5.15 -6.08
N SER A 144 12.89 4.74 -6.54
CA SER A 144 14.16 5.11 -5.91
C SER A 144 14.46 6.60 -6.03
N TRP A 145 14.11 7.23 -7.14
CA TRP A 145 14.18 8.68 -7.33
C TRP A 145 13.21 9.40 -6.39
N ALA A 146 11.96 8.92 -6.29
CA ALA A 146 10.97 9.47 -5.36
C ALA A 146 11.41 9.32 -3.90
N SER A 147 11.98 8.17 -3.53
CA SER A 147 12.54 7.88 -2.21
C SER A 147 13.75 8.78 -1.92
N LEU A 148 14.74 8.89 -2.82
CA LEU A 148 15.88 9.80 -2.65
C LEU A 148 15.43 11.27 -2.57
N PHE A 149 14.54 11.70 -3.47
CA PHE A 149 13.98 13.04 -3.46
C PHE A 149 13.31 13.35 -2.12
N LEU A 150 12.41 12.49 -1.67
CA LEU A 150 11.67 12.68 -0.42
C LEU A 150 12.59 12.61 0.80
N GLY A 151 13.54 11.67 0.83
CA GLY A 151 14.53 11.51 1.89
C GLY A 151 15.42 12.74 2.04
N PHE A 152 16.06 13.19 0.95
CA PHE A 152 16.93 14.38 0.98
C PHE A 152 16.16 15.65 1.36
N HIS A 153 14.99 15.90 0.79
CA HIS A 153 14.23 17.12 1.11
C HIS A 153 13.66 17.09 2.54
N THR A 154 13.22 15.93 3.04
CA THR A 154 12.73 15.80 4.42
C THR A 154 13.86 15.97 5.43
N LEU A 155 15.01 15.33 5.20
CA LEU A 155 16.19 15.46 6.06
C LEU A 155 16.74 16.90 6.04
N ALA A 156 16.87 17.51 4.86
CA ALA A 156 17.33 18.89 4.73
C ALA A 156 16.42 19.87 5.47
N LEU A 157 15.10 19.67 5.42
CA LEU A 157 14.14 20.49 6.17
C LEU A 157 14.21 20.22 7.68
N TYR A 158 14.42 18.99 8.16
CA TYR A 158 14.66 18.74 9.59
C TYR A 158 15.92 19.48 10.07
N VAL A 159 17.07 19.26 9.40
CA VAL A 159 18.35 19.90 9.74
C VAL A 159 18.24 21.43 9.66
N HIS A 160 17.58 21.98 8.64
CA HIS A 160 17.34 23.42 8.52
C HIS A 160 16.50 23.95 9.69
N ASN A 161 15.44 23.27 10.09
CA ASN A 161 14.61 23.70 11.22
C ASN A 161 15.38 23.64 12.54
N ASP A 162 16.15 22.58 12.78
CA ASP A 162 16.97 22.45 14.00
C ASP A 162 18.05 23.54 14.06
N VAL A 163 18.68 23.86 12.92
CA VAL A 163 19.65 24.95 12.79
C VAL A 163 19.00 26.33 13.00
N MET A 164 17.83 26.59 12.40
CA MET A 164 17.12 27.87 12.58
C MET A 164 16.53 28.04 13.99
N LEU A 165 16.17 26.94 14.66
CA LEU A 165 15.82 26.93 16.07
C LEU A 165 17.03 27.23 16.95
N ALA A 166 18.19 26.62 16.67
CA ALA A 166 19.44 26.90 17.38
C ALA A 166 19.93 28.34 17.20
N PHE A 167 19.66 28.97 16.04
CA PHE A 167 19.96 30.38 15.76
C PHE A 167 18.82 31.36 16.09
N GLY A 168 17.70 30.90 16.65
CA GLY A 168 16.65 31.76 17.21
C GLY A 168 15.70 32.42 16.20
N THR A 169 15.63 31.95 14.95
CA THR A 169 14.80 32.55 13.88
C THR A 169 13.73 31.58 13.33
N PRO A 170 12.63 31.31 14.07
CA PRO A 170 11.58 30.38 13.63
C PRO A 170 10.65 30.99 12.56
N PHE A 171 10.36 30.22 11.51
CA PHE A 171 9.46 30.61 10.40
C PHE A 171 8.14 29.79 10.43
N ASN A 172 7.01 30.44 10.12
CA ASN A 172 5.67 29.83 10.15
C ASN A 172 4.85 30.18 8.90
N ALA A 173 4.16 29.20 8.30
CA ALA A 173 3.25 29.37 7.15
C ALA A 173 1.80 28.93 7.46
N GLY A 174 0.80 29.41 6.70
CA GLY A 174 -0.66 29.29 6.98
C GLY A 174 -1.43 28.14 6.30
N ARG A 175 -2.74 28.02 6.58
CA ARG A 175 -3.59 26.83 6.26
C ARG A 175 -4.97 27.16 5.63
N ARG A 176 -5.72 26.11 5.24
CA ARG A 176 -6.95 26.10 4.39
C ARG A 176 -8.26 25.80 5.18
N SER A 177 -9.42 25.71 4.49
CA SER A 177 -10.80 25.49 5.00
C SER A 177 -11.50 24.29 4.27
N ILE A 178 -12.78 23.88 4.44
CA ILE A 178 -14.01 24.39 5.14
C ILE A 178 -15.01 23.21 5.44
N TRP A 179 -16.30 23.50 5.75
CA TRP A 179 -17.51 22.62 5.82
C TRP A 179 -17.64 21.60 6.99
N LEU A 180 -18.81 21.06 7.41
CA LEU A 180 -20.28 21.22 7.14
C LEU A 180 -21.03 20.95 8.51
N PRO A 181 -22.27 21.42 8.82
CA PRO A 181 -22.75 21.67 10.20
C PRO A 181 -22.60 20.61 11.31
N GLY A 182 -23.10 19.38 11.17
CA GLY A 182 -23.01 18.38 12.25
C GLY A 182 -21.57 17.90 12.50
N TRP A 183 -20.82 17.81 11.40
CA TRP A 183 -19.38 17.54 11.36
C TRP A 183 -18.55 18.71 11.89
N LEU A 184 -19.01 19.96 11.72
CA LEU A 184 -18.37 21.15 12.27
C LEU A 184 -18.37 21.14 13.80
N ASN A 185 -19.39 20.61 14.47
CA ASN A 185 -19.34 20.50 15.94
C ASN A 185 -18.23 19.53 16.37
N ALA A 186 -18.11 18.37 15.71
CA ALA A 186 -17.06 17.40 16.04
C ALA A 186 -15.64 17.86 15.63
N ILE A 187 -15.47 18.50 14.46
CA ILE A 187 -14.15 18.99 13.99
C ILE A 187 -13.65 20.21 14.78
N ASN A 188 -14.54 21.10 15.22
CA ASN A 188 -14.13 22.31 15.93
C ASN A 188 -14.00 22.10 17.44
N GLU A 189 -14.22 20.88 17.93
CA GLU A 189 -14.13 20.53 19.35
C GLU A 189 -12.71 20.04 19.70
N ASN A 190 -11.91 20.96 20.28
CA ASN A 190 -10.49 20.74 20.61
C ASN A 190 -10.21 19.66 21.68
N SER A 191 -11.24 18.99 22.20
CA SER A 191 -11.14 17.92 23.22
C SER A 191 -11.05 16.51 22.63
N ASN A 192 -11.17 16.35 21.31
CA ASN A 192 -11.15 15.04 20.64
C ASN A 192 -9.98 14.88 19.64
N SER A 193 -9.80 13.68 19.11
CA SER A 193 -8.75 13.32 18.13
C SER A 193 -9.20 13.41 16.66
N LEU A 194 -10.44 13.87 16.40
CA LEU A 194 -11.08 13.87 15.09
C LEU A 194 -10.55 15.05 14.26
N PHE A 195 -9.71 14.75 13.25
CA PHE A 195 -9.01 15.75 12.43
C PHE A 195 -8.19 16.76 13.26
N LEU A 196 -7.37 16.25 14.18
CA LEU A 196 -6.38 17.04 14.92
C LEU A 196 -5.75 18.11 14.02
N THR A 197 -5.87 19.37 14.47
CA THR A 197 -5.41 20.58 13.81
C THR A 197 -4.02 20.39 13.20
N LEU A 198 -3.98 20.14 11.88
CA LEU A 198 -2.79 19.97 11.03
C LEU A 198 -2.01 21.30 10.89
N ASN A 199 -1.52 21.87 12.00
CA ASN A 199 -0.69 23.07 11.89
C ASN A 199 0.54 22.76 11.04
N ASN A 200 1.07 23.78 10.36
CA ASN A 200 2.34 23.68 9.65
C ASN A 200 3.51 23.67 10.65
N SER A 201 3.37 22.98 11.79
CA SER A 201 4.53 22.49 12.51
C SER A 201 5.25 21.55 11.56
N ALA A 202 6.47 21.93 11.18
CA ALA A 202 7.29 21.15 10.26
C ALA A 202 7.32 19.66 10.69
N ARG A 203 7.31 19.39 12.01
CA ARG A 203 7.23 18.05 12.61
C ARG A 203 6.14 17.13 12.02
N ARG A 204 4.92 17.60 11.76
CA ARG A 204 3.84 16.73 11.21
C ARG A 204 3.92 16.56 9.70
N PHE A 205 4.26 17.61 8.96
CA PHE A 205 4.50 17.51 7.50
C PHE A 205 5.72 16.62 7.19
N LEU A 206 6.84 16.88 7.87
CA LEU A 206 8.06 16.09 7.76
C LEU A 206 7.88 14.67 8.32
N GLY A 207 7.05 14.49 9.35
CA GLY A 207 6.63 13.17 9.81
C GLY A 207 5.94 12.37 8.71
N SER A 208 4.91 12.93 8.08
CA SER A 208 4.24 12.30 6.93
C SER A 208 5.19 12.03 5.75
N SER A 209 6.13 12.93 5.48
CA SER A 209 7.16 12.72 4.46
C SER A 209 8.15 11.61 4.83
N CYS A 210 8.51 11.47 6.11
CA CYS A 210 9.33 10.37 6.62
C CYS A 210 8.58 9.02 6.55
N TYR A 211 7.27 8.99 6.86
CA TYR A 211 6.44 7.80 6.68
C TYR A 211 6.36 7.38 5.21
N CYS A 212 6.15 8.33 4.30
CA CYS A 212 6.11 8.06 2.86
C CYS A 212 7.50 7.63 2.32
N PHE A 213 8.60 8.17 2.86
CA PHE A 213 9.95 7.70 2.57
C PHE A 213 10.16 6.25 3.00
N GLY A 214 9.83 5.89 4.25
CA GLY A 214 9.95 4.52 4.75
C GLY A 214 9.10 3.54 3.94
N PHE A 215 7.82 3.87 3.71
CA PHE A 215 6.92 3.03 2.92
C PHE A 215 7.40 2.82 1.48
N THR A 216 7.89 3.87 0.82
CA THR A 216 8.45 3.73 -0.54
C THR A 216 9.74 2.92 -0.56
N TYR A 217 10.63 3.10 0.43
CA TYR A 217 11.86 2.30 0.56
C TYR A 217 11.57 0.81 0.78
N ASP A 218 10.72 0.46 1.75
CA ASP A 218 10.36 -0.92 2.07
C ASP A 218 9.71 -1.61 0.87
N TYR A 219 8.78 -0.91 0.20
CA TYR A 219 8.15 -1.40 -1.02
C TYR A 219 9.17 -1.70 -2.13
N ILE A 220 10.18 -0.84 -2.32
CA ILE A 220 11.27 -1.06 -3.28
C ILE A 220 12.07 -2.31 -2.93
N ASP A 221 12.49 -2.49 -1.67
CA ASP A 221 13.33 -3.64 -1.30
C ASP A 221 12.55 -4.95 -1.43
N PHE A 222 11.34 -5.03 -0.89
CA PHE A 222 10.49 -6.22 -1.00
C PHE A 222 10.16 -6.56 -2.45
N SER A 223 9.79 -5.58 -3.28
CA SER A 223 9.53 -5.80 -4.71
C SER A 223 10.79 -6.28 -5.44
N LYS A 224 11.96 -5.64 -5.22
CA LYS A 224 13.23 -6.08 -5.83
C LYS A 224 13.62 -7.49 -5.42
N ARG A 225 13.38 -7.90 -4.18
CA ARG A 225 13.64 -9.28 -3.72
C ARG A 225 12.70 -10.26 -4.44
N CYS A 226 11.40 -9.97 -4.45
CA CYS A 226 10.38 -10.79 -5.11
C CYS A 226 10.69 -11.02 -6.60
N PHE A 227 11.02 -9.96 -7.35
CA PHE A 227 11.34 -10.07 -8.78
C PHE A 227 12.69 -10.72 -9.08
N ARG A 228 13.71 -10.54 -8.23
CA ARG A 228 14.99 -11.27 -8.39
C ARG A 228 14.78 -12.78 -8.27
N CYS A 229 13.97 -13.22 -7.31
CA CYS A 229 13.62 -14.64 -7.14
C CYS A 229 12.90 -15.22 -8.38
N ALA A 230 11.95 -14.48 -8.96
CA ALA A 230 11.29 -14.86 -10.21
C ALA A 230 12.28 -14.97 -11.38
N TRP A 231 13.17 -13.97 -11.53
CA TRP A 231 14.15 -13.94 -12.62
C TRP A 231 15.14 -15.10 -12.56
N PHE A 232 15.64 -15.47 -11.37
CA PHE A 232 16.49 -16.65 -11.21
C PHE A 232 15.77 -17.94 -11.60
N GLN A 233 14.48 -18.10 -11.28
CA GLN A 233 13.72 -19.30 -11.62
C GLN A 233 13.43 -19.44 -13.12
N ILE A 234 13.26 -18.31 -13.83
CA ILE A 234 13.02 -18.28 -15.29
C ILE A 234 14.32 -18.56 -16.08
N ASN A 235 15.47 -18.02 -15.65
CA ASN A 235 16.74 -18.14 -16.38
C ASN A 235 17.60 -19.36 -15.95
N ALA A 236 17.13 -20.16 -14.99
CA ALA A 236 17.77 -21.41 -14.57
C ALA A 236 17.11 -22.68 -15.16
N ARG A 237 16.24 -22.50 -16.16
CA ARG A 237 15.59 -23.55 -16.95
C ARG A 237 15.99 -23.41 -18.41
#